data_AF-A0AAF0L914-F1
#
_entry.id   AF-A0AAF0L914-F1
#
_cell.length_a   1.000
_cell.length_b   1.000
_cell.length_c   1.000
_cell.angle_alpha   90.00
_cell.angle_beta   90.00
_cell.angle_gamma   90.00
#
_symmetry.space_group_name_H-M   'P 1'
#
loop_
_entity.id
_entity.type
_entity.pdbx_description
1 polymer ?
#
loop_
_entity_poly.entity_id
_entity_poly.type
_entity_poly.pdbx_seq_one_letter_code
_entity_poly.pdbx_strand_id
1 'polypeptide(L)'
;MARANLAGIIGKQVETVPVPTTKAEPEKSQPSAAVLNDIGADVPKWLTFEPKPTRQRHDQLAWIEAKRKELNVLRGRAGERLTDNTLIRVAVDLLIANGDRLSGTTEAELRESLGIRDADLSG
;
A
#
# COMPACT_ATOMS: atom_id res chain seq x y z
N MET A 1 56.42 1.37 -38.11
CA MET A 1 55.92 1.44 -39.51
C MET A 1 54.51 2.02 -39.50
N ALA A 2 54.34 3.07 -40.30
CA ALA A 2 53.14 3.83 -40.68
C ALA A 2 51.75 3.46 -40.12
N ARG A 3 51.00 4.50 -39.72
CA ARG A 3 49.84 4.97 -40.50
C ARG A 3 49.45 6.41 -40.16
N ALA A 4 49.24 7.17 -41.23
CA ALA A 4 48.92 8.60 -41.28
C ALA A 4 47.40 8.85 -41.24
N ASN A 5 47.06 10.10 -40.97
CA ASN A 5 45.71 10.68 -41.00
C ASN A 5 45.14 10.87 -42.42
N LEU A 6 43.84 11.18 -42.45
CA LEU A 6 43.03 11.95 -43.43
C LEU A 6 42.04 11.23 -44.37
N ALA A 7 40.77 11.68 -44.24
CA ALA A 7 39.78 12.00 -45.29
C ALA A 7 38.79 10.95 -45.85
N GLY A 8 37.52 11.39 -45.97
CA GLY A 8 36.40 10.76 -46.71
C GLY A 8 35.12 10.67 -45.87
N ILE A 9 34.27 11.69 -45.69
CA ILE A 9 33.33 12.32 -46.65
C ILE A 9 32.31 11.32 -47.28
N ILE A 10 31.07 11.38 -46.73
CA ILE A 10 29.74 11.33 -47.38
C ILE A 10 28.98 9.99 -47.59
N GLY A 11 27.74 10.00 -47.07
CA GLY A 11 26.54 9.26 -47.50
C GLY A 11 25.78 8.73 -46.28
N LYS A 12 24.55 9.12 -45.91
CA LYS A 12 23.42 9.74 -46.60
C LYS A 12 22.46 10.29 -45.51
N GLN A 13 21.82 11.43 -45.74
CA GLN A 13 20.85 12.03 -44.82
C GLN A 13 19.61 11.16 -44.59
N VAL A 14 19.05 11.24 -43.38
CA VAL A 14 17.61 11.11 -43.15
C VAL A 14 17.14 12.31 -42.34
N GLU A 15 16.13 12.93 -42.92
CA GLU A 15 15.44 14.17 -42.63
C GLU A 15 14.72 14.11 -41.27
N THR A 16 14.93 15.12 -40.43
CA THR A 16 14.20 15.29 -39.17
C THR A 16 12.81 15.87 -39.46
N VAL A 17 11.76 15.09 -39.25
CA VAL A 17 10.38 15.62 -39.20
C VAL A 17 10.12 16.16 -37.79
N PRO A 18 9.73 17.43 -37.61
CA PRO A 18 9.35 17.95 -36.30
C PRO A 18 7.99 17.41 -35.90
N VAL A 19 7.93 16.71 -34.75
CA VAL A 19 6.65 16.35 -34.11
C VAL A 19 6.05 17.62 -33.50
N PRO A 20 4.81 18.00 -33.83
CA PRO A 20 4.18 19.19 -33.28
C PRO A 20 3.78 19.00 -31.82
N THR A 21 4.05 20.03 -31.02
CA THR A 21 3.53 20.28 -29.67
C THR A 21 2.02 20.08 -29.60
N THR A 22 1.56 19.21 -28.69
CA THR A 22 0.32 19.33 -27.90
C THR A 22 0.17 18.10 -27.00
N LYS A 23 0.33 18.26 -25.68
CA LYS A 23 -0.77 18.29 -24.69
C LYS A 23 -0.21 18.00 -23.29
N ALA A 24 -0.63 18.85 -22.36
CA ALA A 24 -0.31 18.88 -20.94
C ALA A 24 -0.14 17.51 -20.26
N GLU A 25 0.97 17.41 -19.53
CA GLU A 25 1.18 16.50 -18.41
C GLU A 25 0.10 16.77 -17.35
N PRO A 26 -0.63 15.77 -16.82
CA PRO A 26 -1.64 16.05 -15.82
C PRO A 26 -0.95 16.36 -14.48
N GLU A 27 -0.95 17.63 -14.09
CA GLU A 27 -0.72 18.05 -12.72
C GLU A 27 -1.66 17.27 -11.80
N LYS A 28 -1.09 16.51 -10.87
CA LYS A 28 -1.82 15.92 -9.76
C LYS A 28 -2.37 17.06 -8.90
N SER A 29 -3.60 17.46 -9.16
CA SER A 29 -4.34 18.42 -8.33
C SER A 29 -4.51 17.83 -6.93
N GLN A 30 -3.68 18.27 -5.99
CA GLN A 30 -3.93 18.07 -4.57
C GLN A 30 -5.17 18.90 -4.21
N PRO A 31 -6.22 18.33 -3.60
CA PRO A 31 -7.34 19.13 -3.17
C PRO A 31 -6.90 20.09 -2.06
N SER A 32 -7.12 21.38 -2.32
CA SER A 32 -6.88 22.49 -1.40
C SER A 32 -7.71 22.31 -0.12
N ALA A 33 -7.07 22.54 1.03
CA ALA A 33 -7.61 22.38 2.39
C ALA A 33 -8.81 23.30 2.74
N ALA A 34 -9.37 24.03 1.78
CA ALA A 34 -10.44 25.01 2.01
C ALA A 34 -11.88 24.48 1.76
N VAL A 35 -12.07 23.22 1.36
CA VAL A 35 -13.42 22.66 1.06
C VAL A 35 -14.02 21.87 2.25
N LEU A 36 -13.33 21.80 3.40
CA LEU A 36 -13.64 20.85 4.47
C LEU A 36 -14.83 21.20 5.38
N ASN A 37 -15.61 22.25 5.09
CA ASN A 37 -16.60 22.76 6.04
C ASN A 37 -18.08 22.48 5.68
N ASP A 38 -18.41 21.71 4.63
CA ASP A 38 -19.83 21.49 4.26
C ASP A 38 -20.17 20.13 3.61
N ILE A 39 -19.59 19.00 4.07
CA ILE A 39 -19.96 17.68 3.52
C ILE A 39 -19.95 16.60 4.61
N GLY A 40 -21.04 16.52 5.38
CA GLY A 40 -21.22 15.54 6.46
C GLY A 40 -21.56 14.10 6.02
N ALA A 41 -21.45 13.72 4.74
CA ALA A 41 -21.88 12.39 4.30
C ALA A 41 -21.11 11.74 3.13
N ASP A 42 -20.16 12.43 2.46
CA ASP A 42 -19.61 11.95 1.18
C ASP A 42 -18.08 11.86 1.12
N VAL A 43 -17.41 11.76 2.28
CA VAL A 43 -15.97 11.47 2.31
C VAL A 43 -15.77 9.96 2.19
N PRO A 44 -15.04 9.45 1.17
CA PRO A 44 -14.68 8.04 1.09
C PRO A 44 -14.06 7.53 2.39
N LYS A 45 -14.52 6.37 2.88
CA LYS A 45 -14.06 5.78 4.15
C LYS A 45 -12.54 5.71 4.32
N TRP A 46 -11.78 5.51 3.23
CA TRP A 46 -10.33 5.43 3.32
C TRP A 46 -9.66 6.77 3.61
N LEU A 47 -10.29 7.90 3.26
CA LEU A 47 -9.79 9.25 3.56
C LEU A 47 -10.02 9.64 5.03
N THR A 48 -10.83 8.88 5.77
CA THR A 48 -11.02 9.09 7.21
C THR A 48 -9.95 8.41 8.06
N PHE A 49 -9.01 7.67 7.45
CA PHE A 49 -7.90 7.00 8.14
C PHE A 49 -6.57 7.67 7.84
N GLU A 50 -5.69 7.71 8.83
CA GLU A 50 -4.32 8.17 8.64
C GLU A 50 -3.48 7.13 7.88
N PRO A 51 -2.77 7.52 6.80
CA PRO A 51 -1.91 6.61 6.08
C PRO A 51 -0.65 6.27 6.90
N LYS A 52 -0.43 4.98 7.15
CA LYS A 52 0.77 4.49 7.84
C LYS A 52 1.36 3.29 7.11
N PRO A 53 2.62 3.34 6.65
CA PRO A 53 3.31 2.13 6.19
C PRO A 53 3.68 1.25 7.39
N THR A 54 3.30 -0.02 7.34
CA THR A 54 3.58 -1.01 8.38
C THR A 54 4.29 -2.20 7.77
N ARG A 55 5.40 -2.62 8.37
CA ARG A 55 6.10 -3.85 7.99
C ARG A 55 5.42 -5.02 8.69
N GLN A 56 5.09 -6.05 7.92
CA GLN A 56 4.48 -7.29 8.42
C GLN A 56 5.34 -8.46 7.99
N ARG A 57 5.29 -9.55 8.77
CA ARG A 57 5.94 -10.80 8.41
C ARG A 57 5.18 -11.48 7.25
N HIS A 58 5.87 -12.34 6.51
CA HIS A 58 5.31 -12.99 5.32
C HIS A 58 4.13 -13.93 5.66
N ASP A 59 4.23 -14.67 6.76
CA ASP A 59 3.16 -15.52 7.30
C ASP A 59 1.90 -14.71 7.60
N GLN A 60 2.05 -13.55 8.23
CA GLN A 60 0.93 -12.66 8.54
C GLN A 60 0.24 -12.16 7.27
N LEU A 61 1.02 -11.75 6.26
CA LEU A 61 0.48 -11.28 4.98
C LEU A 61 -0.30 -12.39 4.25
N ALA A 62 0.28 -13.59 4.18
CA ALA A 62 -0.37 -14.73 3.54
C ALA A 62 -1.68 -15.11 4.26
N TRP A 63 -1.66 -15.15 5.60
CA TRP A 63 -2.84 -15.46 6.40
C TRP A 63 -3.94 -14.40 6.23
N ILE A 64 -3.58 -13.11 6.29
CA ILE A 64 -4.53 -11.99 6.12
C ILE A 64 -5.18 -12.05 4.74
N GLU A 65 -4.39 -12.30 3.68
CA GLU A 65 -4.93 -12.40 2.33
C GLU A 65 -5.93 -13.55 2.20
N ALA A 66 -5.56 -14.74 2.69
CA ALA A 66 -6.41 -15.92 2.65
C ALA A 66 -7.71 -15.71 3.44
N LYS A 67 -7.60 -15.24 4.68
CA LYS A 67 -8.76 -14.98 5.55
C LYS A 67 -9.66 -13.89 4.99
N ARG A 68 -9.08 -12.81 4.44
CA ARG A 68 -9.85 -11.77 3.74
C ARG A 68 -10.64 -12.35 2.56
N LYS A 69 -10.02 -13.18 1.71
CA LYS A 69 -10.71 -13.79 0.55
C LYS A 69 -11.88 -14.65 1.02
N GLU A 70 -11.66 -15.51 2.01
CA GLU A 70 -12.70 -16.34 2.64
C GLU A 70 -13.87 -15.50 3.15
N LEU A 71 -13.60 -14.48 3.98
CA LEU A 71 -14.64 -13.62 4.53
C LEU A 71 -15.39 -12.83 3.44
N ASN A 72 -14.71 -12.38 2.39
CA ASN A 72 -15.37 -11.71 1.28
C ASN A 72 -16.28 -12.65 0.47
N VAL A 73 -15.92 -13.94 0.35
CA VAL A 73 -16.78 -14.95 -0.28
C VAL A 73 -18.01 -15.20 0.59
N LEU A 74 -17.84 -15.42 1.89
CA LEU A 74 -18.93 -15.66 2.84
C LEU A 74 -19.92 -14.50 2.90
N ARG A 75 -19.42 -13.26 2.82
CA ARG A 75 -20.24 -12.05 2.80
C ARG A 75 -21.08 -11.91 1.51
N GLY A 76 -20.64 -12.54 0.41
CA GLY A 76 -21.22 -12.35 -0.91
C GLY A 76 -21.26 -10.87 -1.32
N ARG A 77 -22.47 -10.32 -1.52
CA ARG A 77 -22.70 -8.92 -1.88
C ARG A 77 -23.24 -8.05 -0.74
N ALA A 78 -23.38 -8.58 0.47
CA ALA A 78 -23.89 -7.81 1.60
C ALA A 78 -22.81 -6.87 2.15
N GLY A 79 -23.13 -5.66 2.59
CA GLY A 79 -22.20 -4.79 3.33
C GLY A 79 -20.90 -4.41 2.63
N GLU A 80 -19.94 -3.88 3.41
CA GLU A 80 -18.68 -3.35 2.88
C GLU A 80 -17.68 -4.43 2.47
N ARG A 81 -16.88 -4.13 1.45
CA ARG A 81 -15.78 -5.00 1.03
C ARG A 81 -14.67 -4.98 2.09
N LEU A 82 -14.28 -6.15 2.60
CA LEU A 82 -13.23 -6.28 3.60
C LEU A 82 -11.84 -6.24 2.93
N THR A 83 -10.93 -5.42 3.46
CA THR A 83 -9.55 -5.28 2.98
C THR A 83 -8.55 -5.78 4.03
N ASP A 84 -7.27 -5.92 3.64
CA ASP A 84 -6.21 -6.28 4.59
C ASP A 84 -6.15 -5.25 5.72
N ASN A 85 -6.27 -3.97 5.37
CA ASN A 85 -6.37 -2.87 6.34
C ASN A 85 -7.59 -2.98 7.26
N THR A 86 -8.69 -3.62 6.85
CA THR A 86 -9.81 -3.90 7.77
C THR A 86 -9.40 -4.91 8.83
N LEU A 87 -8.76 -6.02 8.45
CA LEU A 87 -8.30 -7.02 9.41
C LEU A 87 -7.18 -6.50 10.32
N ILE A 88 -6.27 -5.68 9.79
CA ILE A 88 -5.22 -5.04 10.58
C ILE A 88 -5.81 -4.08 11.62
N ARG A 89 -6.80 -3.26 11.24
CA ARG A 89 -7.49 -2.37 12.19
C ARG A 89 -8.19 -3.17 13.30
N VAL A 90 -8.90 -4.25 12.96
CA VAL A 90 -9.52 -5.14 13.97
C VAL A 90 -8.48 -5.78 14.88
N ALA A 91 -7.33 -6.21 14.35
CA ALA A 91 -6.25 -6.74 15.17
C ALA A 91 -5.69 -5.70 16.15
N VAL A 92 -5.58 -4.44 15.73
CA VAL A 92 -5.21 -3.32 16.62
C VAL A 92 -6.28 -3.07 17.68
N ASP A 93 -7.56 -3.11 17.32
CA ASP A 93 -8.66 -2.97 18.29
C ASP A 93 -8.62 -4.07 19.36
N LEU A 94 -8.28 -5.31 18.96
CA LEU A 94 -8.06 -6.41 19.91
C LEU A 94 -6.88 -6.14 20.85
N LEU A 95 -5.79 -5.54 20.37
CA LEU A 95 -4.66 -5.14 21.22
C LEU A 95 -5.06 -4.03 22.20
N ILE A 96 -5.82 -3.03 21.75
CA ILE A 96 -6.34 -1.95 22.60
C ILE A 96 -7.25 -2.54 23.70
N ALA A 97 -8.17 -3.43 23.33
CA ALA A 97 -9.09 -4.08 24.26
C ALA A 97 -8.40 -4.98 25.29
N ASN A 98 -7.19 -5.47 25.00
CA ASN A 98 -6.39 -6.29 25.91
C ASN A 98 -5.18 -5.54 26.47
N GLY A 99 -5.17 -4.20 26.41
CA GLY A 99 -4.03 -3.37 26.79
C GLY A 99 -3.49 -3.66 28.20
N ASP A 100 -4.39 -3.85 29.17
CA ASP A 100 -4.02 -4.16 30.57
C ASP A 100 -3.32 -5.51 30.75
N ARG A 101 -3.42 -6.40 29.77
CA ARG A 101 -2.75 -7.71 29.77
C ARG A 101 -1.38 -7.67 29.11
N LEU A 102 -1.08 -6.63 28.31
CA LEU A 102 0.19 -6.51 27.61
C LEU A 102 1.32 -6.28 28.62
N SER A 103 2.28 -7.19 28.63
CA SER A 103 3.46 -7.12 29.47
C SER A 103 4.67 -7.70 28.76
N GLY A 104 5.83 -7.08 28.94
CA GLY A 104 7.09 -7.48 28.31
C GLY A 104 7.74 -6.36 27.49
N THR A 105 8.91 -6.68 26.94
CA THR A 105 9.77 -5.76 26.19
C THR A 105 10.10 -6.27 24.79
N THR A 106 9.74 -7.51 24.47
CA THR A 106 9.91 -8.11 23.14
C THR A 106 8.57 -8.50 22.52
N GLU A 107 8.52 -8.64 21.20
CA GLU A 107 7.31 -9.09 20.49
C GLU A 107 6.84 -10.47 20.98
N ALA A 108 7.78 -11.37 21.29
CA ALA A 108 7.47 -12.69 21.81
C ALA A 108 6.83 -12.63 23.21
N GLU A 109 7.40 -11.84 24.12
CA GLU A 109 6.83 -11.63 25.46
C GLU A 109 5.44 -10.99 25.40
N LEU A 110 5.25 -9.99 24.53
CA LEU A 110 3.93 -9.38 24.32
C LEU A 110 2.91 -10.41 23.82
N ARG A 111 3.28 -11.29 22.89
CA ARG A 111 2.43 -12.38 22.41
C ARG A 111 2.11 -13.37 23.55
N GLU A 112 3.10 -13.77 24.32
CA GLU A 112 2.92 -14.68 25.46
C GLU A 112 2.01 -14.08 26.54
N SER A 113 2.12 -12.78 26.83
CA SER A 113 1.24 -12.09 27.79
C SER A 113 -0.25 -12.13 27.40
N LEU A 114 -0.53 -12.23 26.08
CA LEU A 114 -1.87 -12.41 25.55
C LEU A 114 -2.29 -13.89 25.44
N GLY A 115 -1.40 -14.82 25.72
CA GLY A 115 -1.60 -16.27 25.59
C GLY A 115 -1.35 -16.80 24.17
N ILE A 116 -0.67 -16.05 23.31
CA ILE A 116 -0.34 -16.43 21.93
C ILE A 116 1.06 -17.05 21.91
N ARG A 117 1.16 -18.34 21.61
CA ARG A 117 2.45 -19.03 21.50
C ARG A 117 2.83 -19.24 20.05
N ASP A 118 4.13 -19.39 19.76
CA ASP A 118 4.61 -19.61 18.39
C ASP A 118 3.98 -20.85 17.74
N ALA A 119 3.74 -21.91 18.52
CA ALA A 119 3.07 -23.12 18.06
C ALA A 119 1.63 -22.87 17.57
N ASP A 120 0.96 -21.82 18.07
CA ASP A 120 -0.39 -21.46 17.68
C ASP A 120 -0.42 -20.70 16.33
N LEU A 121 0.75 -20.24 15.83
CA LEU A 121 0.88 -19.46 14.59
C LEU A 121 1.49 -20.26 13.42
N SER A 122 1.95 -21.48 13.66
CA SER A 122 2.56 -22.38 12.65
C SER A 122 1.56 -23.27 11.90
N GLY A 123 0.26 -22.98 11.98
CA GLY A 123 -0.83 -23.76 11.37
C GLY A 123 -1.16 -23.40 9.93
#